data_AF-A0A090MT88-F1
#
_entry.id   AF-A0A090MT88-F1
#
_cell.length_a   1.000
_cell.length_b   1.000
_cell.length_c   1.000
_cell.angle_alpha   90.00
_cell.angle_beta   90.00
_cell.angle_gamma   90.00
#
_symmetry.space_group_name_H-M   'P 1'
#
loop_
_entity.id
_entity.type
_entity.pdbx_description
1 polymer ?
#
loop_
_entity_poly.entity_id
_entity_poly.type
_entity_poly.pdbx_seq_one_letter_code
_entity_poly.pdbx_strand_id
1 'polypeptide(L)'
;MIRTADTKIIAHELHARYEHSRAVTLIGRTLQKALFAGRSDEVVFWAMVHAHYRGGDLCSSTEEELNYFAPWIIRDPSEKN
;
A
#
# COMPACT_ATOMS: atom_id res chain seq x y z
N MET A 1 -11.60 5.49 -2.85
CA MET A 1 -11.19 5.96 -1.51
C MET A 1 -10.36 4.86 -0.88
N ILE A 2 -9.09 5.13 -0.55
CA ILE A 2 -8.14 4.11 -0.10
C ILE A 2 -8.12 4.10 1.42
N ARG A 3 -8.36 2.93 2.02
CA ARG A 3 -8.30 2.74 3.47
C ARG A 3 -6.93 2.17 3.82
N THR A 4 -6.13 2.94 4.55
CA THR A 4 -4.76 2.54 4.94
C THR A 4 -4.74 1.25 5.77
N ALA A 5 -5.73 1.07 6.64
CA ALA A 5 -5.91 -0.15 7.44
C ALA A 5 -5.88 -1.43 6.58
N ASP A 6 -6.60 -1.42 5.46
CA ASP A 6 -6.71 -2.56 4.55
C ASP A 6 -5.36 -2.88 3.91
N THR A 7 -4.55 -1.86 3.60
CA THR A 7 -3.23 -2.07 3.00
C THR A 7 -2.25 -2.74 3.97
N LYS A 8 -2.31 -2.41 5.26
CA LYS A 8 -1.51 -3.05 6.32
C LYS A 8 -1.94 -4.49 6.57
N ILE A 9 -3.25 -4.73 6.63
CA ILE A 9 -3.81 -6.09 6.79
C ILE A 9 -3.35 -6.96 5.64
N ILE A 10 -3.52 -6.52 4.40
CA ILE A 10 -3.12 -7.29 3.21
C ILE A 10 -1.59 -7.52 3.19
N ALA A 11 -0.78 -6.51 3.51
CA ALA A 11 0.67 -6.68 3.62
C ALA A 11 1.04 -7.76 4.65
N HIS A 12 0.40 -7.76 5.82
CA HIS A 12 0.60 -8.77 6.86
C HIS A 12 0.16 -10.16 6.41
N GLU A 13 -1.00 -10.27 5.76
CA GLU A 13 -1.48 -11.55 5.21
C GLU A 13 -0.53 -12.12 4.15
N LEU A 14 0.03 -11.27 3.29
CA LEU A 14 0.99 -11.68 2.27
C LEU A 14 2.29 -12.20 2.89
N HIS A 15 2.75 -11.58 3.97
CA HIS A 15 3.89 -12.07 4.77
C HIS A 15 3.61 -13.43 5.39
N ALA A 16 2.42 -13.60 5.99
CA ALA A 16 2.07 -14.82 6.69
C ALA A 16 1.83 -16.02 5.74
N ARG A 17 1.35 -15.76 4.52
CA ARG A 17 0.87 -16.81 3.61
C ARG A 17 1.86 -17.23 2.52
N TYR A 18 2.83 -16.39 2.18
CA TYR A 18 3.69 -16.64 1.02
C TYR A 18 5.16 -16.38 1.30
N GLU A 19 6.01 -17.19 0.68
CA GLU A 19 7.44 -16.90 0.53
C GLU A 19 7.67 -15.51 -0.08
N HIS A 20 8.74 -14.84 0.36
CA HIS A 20 9.00 -13.44 0.03
C HIS A 20 8.95 -13.15 -1.48
N SER A 21 9.62 -13.97 -2.27
CA SER A 21 9.67 -13.82 -3.73
C SER A 21 8.29 -13.92 -4.38
N ARG A 22 7.42 -14.79 -3.84
CA ARG A 22 6.05 -14.97 -4.32
C ARG A 22 5.15 -13.81 -3.93
N ALA A 23 5.24 -13.33 -2.69
CA ALA A 23 4.50 -12.17 -2.22
C ALA A 23 4.82 -10.91 -3.06
N VAL A 24 6.10 -10.61 -3.24
CA VAL A 24 6.55 -9.47 -4.06
C VAL A 24 6.07 -9.58 -5.50
N THR A 25 6.13 -10.79 -6.08
CA THR A 25 5.63 -11.03 -7.45
C THR A 25 4.12 -10.79 -7.56
N LEU A 26 3.33 -11.22 -6.57
CA LEU A 26 1.88 -10.99 -6.56
C LEU A 26 1.55 -9.51 -6.44
N ILE A 27 2.21 -8.78 -5.54
CA ILE A 27 2.04 -7.33 -5.38
C ILE A 27 2.37 -6.62 -6.71
N GLY A 28 3.53 -6.90 -7.28
CA GLY A 28 3.97 -6.27 -8.53
C GLY A 28 3.04 -6.55 -9.71
N ARG A 29 2.57 -7.79 -9.86
CA ARG A 29 1.60 -8.13 -10.93
C ARG A 29 0.27 -7.41 -10.75
N THR A 30 -0.20 -7.26 -9.52
CA THR A 30 -1.49 -6.61 -9.27
C THR A 30 -1.40 -5.11 -9.46
N LEU A 31 -0.29 -4.50 -9.03
CA LEU A 31 0.08 -3.12 -9.32
C LEU A 31 0.15 -2.84 -10.84
N GLN A 32 0.86 -3.67 -11.60
CA GLN A 32 0.98 -3.53 -13.06
C GLN A 32 -0.37 -3.64 -13.77
N LYS A 33 -1.22 -4.58 -13.35
CA LYS A 33 -2.57 -4.73 -13.91
C LYS A 33 -3.41 -3.48 -13.66
N ALA A 34 -3.38 -2.92 -12.45
CA ALA A 34 -4.08 -1.70 -12.13
C ALA A 34 -3.58 -0.51 -12.97
N LEU A 35 -2.25 -0.40 -13.13
CA LEU A 35 -1.61 0.65 -13.93
C LEU A 35 -2.06 0.60 -15.39
N PHE A 36 -1.98 -0.56 -16.03
CA PHE A 36 -2.37 -0.70 -17.43
C PHE A 36 -3.88 -0.61 -17.65
N ALA A 37 -4.68 -0.84 -16.61
CA ALA A 37 -6.14 -0.64 -16.65
C ALA A 37 -6.56 0.82 -16.37
N GLY A 38 -5.62 1.73 -16.07
CA GLY A 38 -5.93 3.12 -15.72
C GLY A 38 -6.63 3.29 -14.36
N ARG A 39 -6.50 2.30 -13.45
CA ARG A 39 -7.16 2.30 -12.13
C ARG A 39 -6.22 2.89 -11.08
N SER A 40 -6.12 4.22 -11.06
CA SER A 40 -5.16 4.95 -10.22
C SER A 40 -5.33 4.67 -8.71
N ASP A 41 -6.55 4.44 -8.25
CA ASP A 41 -6.84 4.10 -6.86
C ASP A 41 -6.28 2.73 -6.46
N GLU A 42 -6.42 1.72 -7.31
CA GLU A 42 -5.82 0.40 -7.09
C GLU A 42 -4.28 0.46 -7.18
N VAL A 43 -3.73 1.30 -8.06
CA VAL A 43 -2.27 1.49 -8.14
C VAL A 43 -1.73 2.00 -6.81
N VAL A 44 -2.32 3.06 -6.26
CA VAL A 44 -1.89 3.64 -4.98
C VAL A 44 -2.11 2.64 -3.84
N PHE A 45 -3.22 1.91 -3.84
CA PHE A 45 -3.47 0.85 -2.85
C PHE A 45 -2.35 -0.20 -2.85
N TRP A 46 -2.00 -0.77 -4.00
CA TRP A 46 -0.96 -1.82 -4.07
C TRP A 46 0.44 -1.28 -3.83
N ALA A 47 0.71 -0.01 -4.14
CA ALA A 47 1.95 0.66 -3.78
C ALA A 47 2.10 0.78 -2.25
N MET A 48 1.02 1.15 -1.55
CA MET A 48 1.01 1.19 -0.08
C MET A 48 1.15 -0.21 0.55
N VAL A 49 0.46 -1.22 0.00
CA VAL A 49 0.66 -2.63 0.40
C VAL A 49 2.13 -3.02 0.25
N HIS A 50 2.78 -2.65 -0.86
CA HIS A 50 4.19 -2.93 -1.06
C HIS A 50 5.08 -2.25 -0.01
N ALA A 51 4.82 -0.98 0.30
CA ALA A 51 5.57 -0.23 1.31
C ALA A 51 5.48 -0.91 2.69
N HIS A 52 4.26 -1.19 3.16
CA HIS A 52 4.03 -1.90 4.42
C HIS A 52 4.60 -3.32 4.41
N TYR A 53 4.52 -4.03 3.28
CA TYR A 53 5.09 -5.37 3.14
C TYR A 53 6.62 -5.34 3.26
N ARG A 54 7.32 -4.31 2.79
CA ARG A 54 8.78 -4.24 2.93
C ARG A 54 9.23 -3.91 4.36
N GLY A 55 8.31 -3.63 5.28
CA GLY A 55 8.62 -3.33 6.68
C GLY A 55 9.43 -2.04 6.84
N GLY A 56 9.48 -1.21 5.80
CA GLY A 56 10.05 0.13 5.90
C GLY A 56 8.95 1.11 6.22
N ASP A 57 9.26 2.08 7.07
CA ASP A 57 8.49 3.31 7.10
C ASP A 57 8.51 3.93 5.70
N LEU A 58 7.43 4.62 5.34
CA LEU A 58 7.42 5.42 4.14
C LEU A 58 8.56 6.44 4.26
N CYS A 59 9.32 6.68 3.20
CA CYS A 59 10.31 7.74 3.28
C CYS A 59 9.59 9.08 3.50
N SER A 60 10.26 10.01 4.18
CA SER A 60 9.68 11.30 4.59
C SER A 60 9.02 12.05 3.42
N SER A 61 9.60 11.97 2.22
CA SER A 61 9.03 12.56 1.00
C SER A 61 7.71 11.92 0.59
N THR A 62 7.57 10.59 0.72
CA THR A 62 6.33 9.88 0.42
C THR A 62 5.29 10.10 1.51
N GLU A 63 5.69 10.23 2.77
CA GLU A 63 4.78 10.66 3.84
C GLU A 63 4.24 12.07 3.61
N GLU A 64 5.08 13.02 3.17
CA GLU A 64 4.66 14.38 2.80
C GLU A 64 3.69 14.40 1.62
N GLU A 65 3.93 13.60 0.58
CA GLU A 65 2.98 13.45 -0.54
C GLU A 65 1.66 12.82 -0.07
N LEU A 66 1.70 11.80 0.78
CA LEU A 66 0.48 11.21 1.36
C LEU A 66 -0.24 12.18 2.29
N ASN A 67 0.48 13.06 2.99
CA ASN A 67 -0.09 14.18 3.75
C ASN A 67 -0.79 15.19 2.81
N TYR A 68 -0.24 15.46 1.64
CA TYR A 68 -0.90 16.28 0.62
C TYR A 68 -2.20 15.63 0.13
N PHE A 69 -2.21 14.30 -0.05
CA PHE A 69 -3.42 13.54 -0.40
C PHE A 69 -4.34 13.24 0.79
N ALA A 70 -4.03 13.72 2.01
CA ALA A 70 -4.81 13.43 3.22
C ALA A 70 -6.32 13.64 3.10
N PRO A 71 -6.85 14.66 2.36
CA PRO A 71 -8.30 14.81 2.19
C PRO A 71 -8.98 13.62 1.48
N TRP A 72 -8.20 12.77 0.82
CA TRP A 72 -8.67 11.65 -0.01
C TRP A 72 -8.35 10.28 0.59
N ILE A 73 -7.66 10.26 1.74
CA ILE A 73 -7.17 9.06 2.42
C ILE A 73 -7.87 8.94 3.78
N ILE A 74 -8.49 7.80 4.05
CA ILE A 74 -8.98 7.49 5.41
C ILE A 74 -7.84 6.82 6.18
N ARG A 75 -7.28 7.56 7.12
CA ARG A 75 -6.25 7.09 8.06
C ARG A 75 -6.85 6.18 9.13
N ASP A 76 -6.01 5.30 9.65
CA ASP A 76 -6.37 4.43 10.76
C ASP A 76 -6.46 5.23 12.07
N PRO A 77 -7.47 5.04 12.94
CA PRO A 77 -7.56 5.75 14.22
C PRO A 77 -6.37 5.51 15.16
N SER A 78 -5.62 4.43 14.94
CA SER A 78 -4.42 4.07 15.70
C SER A 78 -3.15 4.81 15.28
N GLU A 79 -3.14 5.41 14.07
CA GLU A 79 -2.07 6.30 13.60
C GLU A 79 -2.33 7.71 14.18
N LYS A 80 -1.93 7.91 15.43
CA LYS A 80 -1.82 9.27 15.98
C LYS A 80 -0.55 9.92 15.45
N ASN A 81 -0.68 11.22 15.13
CA ASN A 81 0.42 12.16 14.83
C ASN A 81 1.68 11.92 15.67
#